data_AF-A0A2D4IHR6-F1
#
_entry.id   AF-A0A2D4IHR6-F1
#
_cell.length_a   1.000
_cell.length_b   1.000
_cell.length_c   1.000
_cell.angle_alpha   90.00
_cell.angle_beta   90.00
_cell.angle_gamma   90.00
#
_symmetry.space_group_name_H-M   'P 1'
#
loop_
_entity.id
_entity.type
_entity.pdbx_description
1 polymer ?
#
loop_
_entity_poly.entity_id
_entity_poly.type
_entity_poly.pdbx_seq_one_letter_code
_entity_poly.pdbx_strand_id
1 'polypeptide(L)'
;VILHLNYSSGSQSGPLEKSCNYYADQGIPFPKAVLKDDDKHLKECYLFEDAENPAAPILLFFPQVNDTFRYYKAPGVKRSESEMKYGEVDISSNSTPYATYSMTFTEEEYDQLIELSEYNVLNNQHLILQALYRAVERKKNP
;
A
#
# COMPACT_ATOMS: atom_id res chain seq x y z
N VAL A 1 -9.54 -5.28 -11.73
CA VAL A 1 -8.82 -5.10 -10.45
C VAL A 1 -7.56 -4.32 -10.74
N ILE A 2 -7.23 -3.33 -9.91
CA ILE A 2 -5.98 -2.57 -9.98
C ILE A 2 -5.24 -2.77 -8.66
N LEU A 3 -3.99 -3.23 -8.72
CA LEU A 3 -3.05 -3.23 -7.59
C LEU A 3 -2.20 -1.97 -7.73
N HIS A 4 -2.45 -0.98 -6.87
CA HIS A 4 -1.75 0.30 -6.87
C HIS A 4 -0.69 0.30 -5.76
N LEU A 5 0.57 0.08 -6.13
CA LEU A 5 1.73 0.20 -5.26
C LEU A 5 2.23 1.65 -5.29
N ASN A 6 2.12 2.37 -4.18
CA ASN A 6 2.52 3.77 -4.09
C ASN A 6 3.85 3.90 -3.35
N TYR A 7 4.80 4.59 -3.98
CA TYR A 7 6.13 4.89 -3.45
C TYR A 7 6.40 6.40 -3.46
N SER A 8 5.35 7.19 -3.27
CA SER A 8 5.47 8.64 -3.32
C SER A 8 6.26 9.13 -2.11
N SER A 9 7.22 10.03 -2.34
CA SER A 9 7.88 10.74 -1.24
C SER A 9 6.95 11.80 -0.66
N GLY A 10 6.88 11.90 0.66
CA GLY A 10 5.95 12.79 1.35
C GLY A 10 4.59 12.14 1.53
N SER A 11 3.53 12.74 0.97
CA SER A 11 2.17 12.27 1.22
C SER A 11 1.86 10.96 0.51
N GLN A 12 1.36 9.99 1.26
CA GLN A 12 0.93 8.71 0.72
C GLN A 12 -0.50 8.82 0.15
N SER A 13 -1.39 9.61 0.77
CA SER A 13 -2.76 9.79 0.27
C SER A 13 -2.87 10.73 -0.93
N GLY A 14 -2.03 11.77 -1.00
CA GLY A 14 -2.17 12.86 -1.97
C GLY A 14 -2.24 12.45 -3.44
N PRO A 15 -1.37 11.56 -3.95
CA PRO A 15 -1.46 11.06 -5.33
C PRO A 15 -2.78 10.34 -5.63
N LEU A 16 -3.26 9.51 -4.69
CA LEU A 16 -4.51 8.76 -4.84
C LEU A 16 -5.72 9.71 -4.93
N GLU A 17 -5.77 10.72 -4.05
CA GLU A 17 -6.82 11.73 -4.04
C GLU A 17 -6.84 12.53 -5.36
N LYS A 18 -5.67 12.96 -5.84
CA LYS A 18 -5.54 13.67 -7.12
C LYS A 18 -6.00 12.82 -8.30
N SER A 19 -5.63 11.54 -8.34
CA SER A 19 -6.09 10.61 -9.37
C SER A 19 -7.60 10.43 -9.33
N CYS A 20 -8.21 10.25 -8.16
CA CYS A 20 -9.65 10.11 -8.01
C CYS A 20 -10.41 11.35 -8.52
N ASN A 21 -9.95 12.55 -8.15
CA ASN A 21 -10.54 13.80 -8.62
C ASN A 21 -10.43 13.94 -10.14
N TYR A 22 -9.25 13.65 -10.69
CA TYR A 22 -9.04 13.70 -12.14
C TYR A 22 -9.98 12.76 -12.89
N TYR A 23 -10.13 11.51 -12.45
CA TYR A 23 -11.03 10.57 -13.12
C TYR A 23 -12.50 11.00 -13.01
N ALA A 24 -12.92 11.54 -11.87
CA ALA A 24 -14.26 12.10 -11.70
C ALA A 24 -14.52 13.26 -12.68
N ASP A 25 -13.58 14.19 -12.82
CA ASP A 25 -13.69 15.33 -13.75
C ASP A 25 -13.76 14.89 -15.21
N GLN A 26 -13.11 13.79 -15.56
CA GLN A 26 -13.14 13.20 -16.91
C GLN A 26 -14.34 12.27 -17.16
N GLY A 27 -15.19 12.03 -16.14
CA GLY A 27 -16.28 11.05 -16.23
C GLY A 27 -15.80 9.60 -16.39
N ILE A 28 -14.57 9.30 -16.00
CA ILE A 28 -14.00 7.94 -16.05
C ILE A 28 -14.45 7.19 -14.79
N PRO A 29 -15.11 6.02 -14.92
CA PRO A 29 -15.49 5.21 -13.77
C PRO A 29 -14.27 4.81 -12.91
N PHE A 30 -14.22 5.30 -11.68
CA PHE A 30 -13.18 4.98 -10.71
C PHE A 30 -13.78 4.97 -9.29
N PRO A 31 -13.37 4.06 -8.39
CA PRO A 31 -13.92 4.02 -7.04
C PRO A 31 -13.56 5.30 -6.27
N LYS A 32 -14.48 5.77 -5.42
CA LYS A 32 -14.20 6.86 -4.48
C LYS A 32 -13.26 6.37 -3.38
N ALA A 33 -11.97 6.59 -3.57
CA ALA A 33 -10.96 6.19 -2.59
C ALA A 33 -10.71 7.34 -1.61
N VAL A 34 -11.26 7.23 -0.40
CA VAL A 34 -11.05 8.19 0.69
C VAL A 34 -10.33 7.48 1.82
N LEU A 35 -9.12 7.94 2.12
CA LEU A 35 -8.37 7.52 3.30
C LEU A 35 -8.80 8.40 4.48
N LYS A 36 -9.12 7.76 5.61
CA LYS A 36 -9.55 8.47 6.83
C LYS A 36 -8.40 8.76 7.78
N ASP A 37 -7.35 7.94 7.70
CA ASP A 37 -6.17 8.05 8.54
C ASP A 37 -5.22 9.09 7.95
N ASP A 38 -4.47 9.79 8.81
CA ASP A 38 -3.36 10.61 8.35
C ASP A 38 -2.20 9.72 7.85
N ASP A 39 -1.27 10.32 7.09
CA ASP A 39 -0.13 9.61 6.51
C ASP A 39 0.76 8.87 7.55
N LYS A 40 0.66 9.20 8.86
CA LYS A 40 1.43 8.54 9.93
C LYS A 40 0.74 7.29 10.48
N HIS A 41 -0.56 7.13 10.25
CA HIS A 41 -1.36 6.04 10.79
C HIS A 41 -1.95 5.12 9.71
N LEU A 42 -1.54 5.30 8.46
CA LEU A 42 -1.95 4.46 7.35
C LEU A 42 -1.58 2.98 7.56
N LYS A 43 -2.43 2.11 7.03
CA LYS A 43 -2.29 0.65 6.99
C LYS A 43 -1.66 0.18 5.69
N GLU A 44 -1.15 -1.05 5.69
CA GLU A 44 -0.39 -1.59 4.57
C GLU A 44 -1.23 -1.78 3.29
N CYS A 45 -2.56 -1.92 3.41
CA CYS A 45 -3.44 -2.13 2.26
C CYS A 45 -4.86 -1.63 2.52
N TYR A 46 -5.46 -1.03 1.48
CA TYR A 46 -6.85 -0.57 1.46
C TYR A 46 -7.58 -1.11 0.23
N LEU A 47 -8.78 -1.65 0.42
CA LEU A 47 -9.65 -2.10 -0.67
C LEU A 47 -10.75 -1.06 -0.90
N PHE A 48 -10.79 -0.52 -2.12
CA PHE A 48 -11.83 0.39 -2.58
C PHE A 48 -12.64 -0.25 -3.70
N GLU A 49 -13.95 -0.15 -3.57
CA GLU A 49 -14.91 -0.71 -4.51
C GLU A 49 -16.13 0.20 -4.59
N ASP A 50 -16.63 0.42 -5.80
CA ASP A 50 -17.94 1.03 -6.02
C ASP A 50 -18.93 -0.09 -6.34
N ALA A 51 -19.88 -0.32 -5.44
CA ALA A 51 -20.92 -1.33 -5.60
C ALA A 51 -22.04 -0.86 -6.53
N GLU A 52 -22.26 0.45 -6.60
CA GLU A 52 -23.31 1.06 -7.43
C GLU A 52 -22.84 1.26 -8.88
N ASN A 53 -21.52 1.25 -9.10
CA ASN A 53 -20.92 1.37 -10.43
C ASN A 53 -19.98 0.19 -10.74
N PRO A 54 -20.51 -0.94 -11.25
CA PRO A 54 -19.72 -2.12 -11.61
C PRO A 54 -18.65 -1.86 -12.70
N ALA A 55 -18.79 -0.79 -13.48
CA ALA A 55 -17.80 -0.38 -14.48
C ALA A 55 -16.52 0.21 -13.85
N ALA A 56 -16.59 0.70 -12.60
CA ALA A 56 -15.42 1.12 -11.86
C ALA A 56 -14.58 -0.10 -11.42
N PRO A 57 -13.24 -0.02 -11.50
CA PRO A 57 -12.38 -1.11 -11.05
C PRO A 57 -12.44 -1.29 -9.53
N ILE A 58 -12.27 -2.54 -9.07
CA ILE A 58 -11.85 -2.79 -7.68
C ILE A 58 -10.39 -2.36 -7.55
N LEU A 59 -10.09 -1.47 -6.62
CA LEU A 59 -8.77 -0.92 -6.36
C LEU A 59 -8.23 -1.44 -5.04
N LEU A 60 -7.01 -1.98 -5.06
CA LEU A 60 -6.22 -2.26 -3.87
C LEU A 60 -5.07 -1.26 -3.83
N PHE A 61 -5.06 -0.43 -2.81
CA PHE A 61 -4.05 0.61 -2.61
C PHE A 61 -3.08 0.17 -1.53
N PHE A 62 -1.79 0.13 -1.87
CA PHE A 62 -0.69 -0.16 -0.97
C PHE A 62 0.16 1.09 -0.80
N PRO A 63 -0.04 1.88 0.28
CA PRO A 63 0.89 2.96 0.61
C PRO A 63 2.22 2.37 1.09
N GLN A 64 3.30 3.12 0.92
CA GLN A 64 4.58 2.78 1.51
C GLN A 64 4.53 3.15 2.99
N VAL A 65 4.29 2.15 3.85
CA VAL A 65 4.18 2.30 5.31
C VAL A 65 4.96 1.22 6.04
N ASN A 66 5.49 1.53 7.22
CA ASN A 66 6.09 0.56 8.15
C ASN A 66 5.22 0.46 9.42
N ASP A 67 4.02 -0.12 9.28
CA ASP A 67 3.05 -0.29 10.38
C ASP A 67 3.35 -1.57 11.18
N THR A 68 2.96 -2.74 10.67
CA THR A 68 3.19 -4.00 11.38
C THR A 68 4.54 -4.64 11.06
N PHE A 69 5.16 -4.31 9.92
CA PHE A 69 6.47 -4.84 9.55
C PHE A 69 7.53 -4.56 10.60
N ARG A 70 7.44 -3.54 11.45
CA ARG A 70 8.42 -3.34 12.52
C ARG A 70 8.40 -4.40 13.63
N TYR A 71 7.26 -5.08 13.81
CA TYR A 71 7.08 -6.10 14.86
C TYR A 71 7.15 -7.53 14.31
N TYR A 72 6.89 -7.72 13.02
CA TYR A 72 6.83 -9.03 12.36
C TYR A 72 7.80 -9.12 11.19
N LYS A 73 8.56 -10.22 11.11
CA LYS A 73 9.49 -10.48 9.99
C LYS A 73 8.84 -11.24 8.83
N ALA A 74 7.71 -11.88 9.09
CA ALA A 74 6.85 -12.51 8.10
C ALA A 74 5.41 -12.50 8.64
N PRO A 75 4.38 -12.66 7.79
CA PRO A 75 2.99 -12.71 8.25
C PRO A 75 2.80 -13.71 9.40
N GLY A 76 2.37 -13.23 10.56
CA GLY A 76 2.18 -14.04 11.77
C GLY A 76 3.45 -14.44 12.53
N VAL A 77 4.65 -14.07 12.06
CA VAL A 77 5.93 -14.39 12.69
C VAL A 77 6.55 -13.16 13.32
N LYS A 78 6.47 -13.05 14.65
CA LYS A 78 7.06 -11.94 15.42
C LYS A 78 8.59 -11.98 15.36
N ARG A 79 9.20 -10.79 15.40
CA ARG A 79 10.64 -10.66 15.63
C ARG A 79 11.01 -11.00 17.06
N SER A 80 12.22 -11.51 17.25
CA SER A 80 12.86 -11.55 18.57
C SER A 80 13.36 -10.16 18.97
N GLU A 81 13.71 -9.98 20.25
CA GLU A 81 14.28 -8.72 20.75
C GLU A 81 15.55 -8.31 19.98
N SER A 82 16.39 -9.28 19.58
CA SER A 82 17.61 -9.01 18.81
C SER A 82 17.34 -8.58 17.36
N GLU A 83 16.17 -8.93 16.80
CA GLU A 83 15.79 -8.59 15.43
C GLU A 83 15.02 -7.27 15.36
N MET A 84 14.53 -6.73 16.49
CA MET A 84 13.63 -5.56 16.52
C MET A 84 14.19 -4.34 15.77
N LYS A 85 15.48 -4.04 15.94
CA LYS A 85 16.14 -2.90 15.30
C LYS A 85 16.05 -2.96 13.77
N TYR A 86 16.15 -4.15 13.18
CA TYR A 86 16.07 -4.32 11.73
C TYR A 86 14.67 -3.97 11.18
N GLY A 87 13.61 -4.15 11.99
CA GLY A 87 12.26 -3.76 11.62
C GLY A 87 12.01 -2.25 11.68
N GLU A 88 12.92 -1.45 12.25
CA GLU A 88 12.79 0.00 12.39
C GLU A 88 13.20 0.75 11.11
N VAL A 89 12.48 0.48 10.02
CA VAL A 89 12.69 1.14 8.73
C VAL A 89 12.05 2.54 8.74
N ASP A 90 12.88 3.57 8.64
CA ASP A 90 12.44 4.96 8.50
C ASP A 90 12.22 5.32 7.04
N ILE A 91 10.95 5.38 6.63
CA ILE A 91 10.51 5.66 5.25
C ILE A 91 9.89 7.06 5.09
N SER A 92 9.75 7.84 6.15
CA SER A 92 8.92 9.06 6.14
C SER A 92 9.55 10.26 6.81
N SER A 93 10.59 10.10 7.64
CA SER A 93 11.27 11.24 8.24
C SER A 93 12.08 12.02 7.19
N ASN A 94 12.42 13.28 7.51
CA ASN A 94 13.31 14.09 6.68
C ASN A 94 14.74 13.54 6.57
N SER A 95 15.11 12.59 7.44
CA SER A 95 16.41 11.94 7.48
C SER A 95 16.37 10.51 6.94
N THR A 96 15.25 10.10 6.33
CA THR A 96 15.13 8.79 5.69
C THR A 96 16.25 8.59 4.67
N PRO A 97 16.91 7.41 4.64
CA PRO A 97 17.86 7.10 3.59
C PRO A 97 17.16 6.91 2.23
N TYR A 98 15.84 6.69 2.21
CA TYR A 98 15.05 6.33 1.03
C TYR A 98 14.46 7.53 0.26
N ALA A 99 15.06 8.72 0.39
CA ALA A 99 14.62 9.89 -0.35
C ALA A 99 14.69 9.66 -1.87
N THR A 100 13.82 10.32 -2.65
CA THR A 100 13.75 10.17 -4.12
C THR A 100 15.09 10.38 -4.83
N TYR A 101 15.97 11.21 -4.27
CA TYR A 101 17.28 11.51 -4.83
C TYR A 101 18.42 10.63 -4.27
N SER A 102 18.12 9.71 -3.37
CA SER A 102 19.10 8.75 -2.87
C SER A 102 19.42 7.72 -3.94
N MET A 103 20.70 7.65 -4.33
CA MET A 103 21.18 6.71 -5.37
C MET A 103 22.07 5.61 -4.81
N THR A 104 22.36 5.64 -3.51
CA THR A 104 23.24 4.68 -2.84
C THR A 104 22.58 4.23 -1.55
N PHE A 105 22.51 2.92 -1.37
CA PHE A 105 22.04 2.27 -0.15
C PHE A 105 23.15 1.35 0.37
N THR A 106 23.25 1.22 1.67
CA THR A 106 23.91 0.08 2.29
C THR A 106 23.14 -1.20 1.97
N GLU A 107 23.78 -2.36 2.11
CA GLU A 107 23.12 -3.66 1.93
C GLU A 107 21.91 -3.80 2.86
N GLU A 108 22.04 -3.39 4.13
CA GLU A 108 20.95 -3.43 5.11
C GLU A 108 19.78 -2.52 4.72
N GLU A 109 20.03 -1.28 4.28
CA GLU A 109 18.96 -0.36 3.83
C GLU A 109 18.21 -0.92 2.60
N TYR A 110 18.95 -1.52 1.65
CA TYR A 110 18.34 -2.15 0.48
C TYR A 110 17.44 -3.32 0.88
N ASP A 111 17.97 -4.25 1.69
CA ASP A 111 17.23 -5.44 2.12
C ASP A 111 16.00 -5.05 2.95
N GLN A 112 16.13 -4.08 3.86
CA GLN A 112 15.01 -3.56 4.64
C GLN A 112 13.86 -3.04 3.77
N LEU A 113 14.18 -2.27 2.72
CA LEU A 113 13.15 -1.69 1.84
C LEU A 113 12.44 -2.78 1.00
N ILE A 114 13.19 -3.77 0.52
CA ILE A 114 12.65 -4.90 -0.24
C ILE A 114 11.78 -5.77 0.66
N GLU A 115 12.28 -6.18 1.82
CA GLU A 115 11.56 -7.03 2.77
C GLU A 115 10.31 -6.34 3.34
N LEU A 116 10.38 -5.04 3.62
CA LEU A 116 9.23 -4.24 4.03
C LEU A 116 8.12 -4.30 2.96
N SER A 117 8.51 -4.10 1.70
CA SER A 117 7.58 -4.08 0.56
C SER A 117 6.98 -5.46 0.30
N GLU A 118 7.81 -6.51 0.36
CA GLU A 118 7.37 -7.91 0.26
C GLU A 118 6.40 -8.28 1.39
N TYR A 119 6.77 -7.97 2.63
CA TYR A 119 5.95 -8.25 3.80
C TYR A 119 4.59 -7.57 3.68
N ASN A 120 4.53 -6.29 3.30
CA ASN A 120 3.27 -5.54 3.19
C ASN A 120 2.30 -6.21 2.20
N VAL A 121 2.82 -6.75 1.09
CA VAL A 121 2.02 -7.51 0.11
C VAL A 121 1.60 -8.87 0.67
N LEU A 122 2.53 -9.66 1.21
CA LEU A 122 2.25 -11.01 1.73
C LEU A 122 1.28 -10.98 2.91
N ASN A 123 1.42 -10.01 3.81
CA ASN A 123 0.56 -9.84 4.97
C ASN A 123 -0.89 -9.50 4.57
N ASN A 124 -1.08 -8.90 3.38
CA ASN A 124 -2.39 -8.51 2.85
C ASN A 124 -2.85 -9.39 1.68
N GLN A 125 -2.27 -10.58 1.50
CA GLN A 125 -2.67 -11.54 0.46
C GLN A 125 -4.18 -11.84 0.46
N HIS A 126 -4.82 -11.82 1.64
CA HIS A 126 -6.24 -12.10 1.79
C HIS A 126 -7.12 -11.04 1.10
N LEU A 127 -6.73 -9.76 1.12
CA LEU A 127 -7.43 -8.68 0.40
C LEU A 127 -7.24 -8.80 -1.11
N ILE A 128 -6.06 -9.24 -1.57
CA ILE A 128 -5.78 -9.52 -2.98
C ILE A 128 -6.70 -10.63 -3.48
N LEU A 129 -6.76 -11.75 -2.76
CA LEU A 129 -7.65 -12.87 -3.08
C LEU A 129 -9.12 -12.43 -3.06
N GLN A 130 -9.55 -11.67 -2.05
CA GLN A 130 -10.90 -11.12 -1.96
C GLN A 130 -11.27 -10.27 -3.19
N ALA A 131 -10.39 -9.36 -3.61
CA ALA A 131 -10.61 -8.52 -4.79
C ALA A 131 -10.69 -9.34 -6.09
N LEU A 132 -9.85 -10.37 -6.23
CA LEU A 132 -9.88 -11.27 -7.38
C LEU A 132 -11.16 -12.11 -7.43
N TYR A 133 -11.60 -12.66 -6.29
CA TYR A 133 -12.86 -13.40 -6.21
C TYR A 133 -14.05 -12.51 -6.62
N ARG A 134 -14.14 -11.30 -6.07
CA ARG A 134 -15.18 -10.33 -6.45
C ARG A 134 -15.16 -9.97 -7.93
N ALA A 135 -13.97 -9.79 -8.51
CA ALA A 135 -13.85 -9.51 -9.94
C ALA A 135 -14.32 -10.67 -10.82
N VAL A 136 -14.07 -11.91 -10.40
CA VAL A 136 -14.59 -13.11 -11.08
C VAL A 136 -16.12 -13.18 -10.96
N GLU A 137 -16.68 -12.87 -9.79
CA GLU A 137 -18.13 -12.81 -9.58
C GLU A 137 -18.80 -11.76 -10.47
N ARG A 138 -18.28 -10.53 -10.50
CA ARG A 138 -18.74 -9.45 -11.40
C ARG A 138 -18.72 -9.87 -12.86
N LYS A 139 -17.67 -10.58 -13.29
CA LYS A 139 -17.57 -11.07 -14.68
C LYS A 139 -18.60 -12.15 -15.01
N LYS A 140 -18.99 -12.98 -14.04
CA LYS A 140 -20.00 -14.02 -14.22
C LYS A 140 -21.43 -13.46 -14.20
N ASN A 141 -21.66 -12.37 -13.46
CA ASN A 141 -22.95 -11.70 -13.32
C ASN A 141 -22.83 -10.23 -13.77
N PRO A 142 -22.70 -9.97 -15.09
CA PRO A 142 -22.44 -8.64 -15.63
C PRO A 142 -23.62 -7.67 -15.48
#